data_AF-A0A957J4R6-F1
#
_entry.id   AF-A0A957J4R6-F1
#
_cell.length_a   1.000
_cell.length_b   1.000
_cell.length_c   1.000
_cell.angle_alpha   90.00
_cell.angle_beta   90.00
_cell.angle_gamma   90.00
#
_symmetry.space_group_name_H-M   'P 1'
#
loop_
_entity.id
_entity.type
_entity.pdbx_description
1 polymer ?
#
loop_
_entity_poly.entity_id
_entity_poly.type
_entity_poly.pdbx_seq_one_letter_code
_entity_poly.pdbx_strand_id
1 'polypeptide(L)'
;MANKKNFDWHSEEDVGWEEERETVVPTAVPRRRRWWPALLTLVAVLGIGSWVIVRQVNVRIAATTAQVEADVLTSHKFVMDAVARRDGELLRAALSGRFPEWYTLQEELATAGALFSSPALGLTAQPALSTEGTMVTLDPEFRQANVSFAQSYVVQGADGVTDTVTLLQTAV
;
A
#
# COMPACT_ATOMS: atom_id res chain seq x y z
N MET A 1 -39.38 -55.59 26.99
CA MET A 1 -39.75 -55.86 28.40
C MET A 1 -40.29 -54.57 29.00
N ALA A 2 -41.61 -54.51 29.23
CA ALA A 2 -42.33 -53.33 29.68
C ALA A 2 -42.49 -53.35 31.20
N ASN A 3 -42.19 -52.22 31.84
CA ASN A 3 -42.20 -52.05 33.30
C ASN A 3 -43.65 -51.80 33.78
N LYS A 4 -44.26 -52.78 34.47
CA LYS A 4 -45.61 -52.66 35.06
C LYS A 4 -45.53 -51.76 36.30
N LYS A 5 -46.18 -50.60 36.26
CA LYS A 5 -46.45 -49.78 37.45
C LYS A 5 -47.68 -50.35 38.16
N ASN A 6 -47.50 -50.79 39.41
CA ASN A 6 -48.60 -51.17 40.30
C ASN A 6 -49.44 -49.93 40.62
N PHE A 7 -50.74 -50.04 40.42
CA PHE A 7 -51.73 -49.03 40.77
C PHE A 7 -52.37 -49.48 42.09
N ASP A 8 -52.17 -48.69 43.15
CA ASP A 8 -52.66 -48.99 44.50
C ASP A 8 -53.78 -47.98 44.81
N TRP A 9 -54.98 -48.48 45.09
CA TRP A 9 -56.13 -47.62 45.37
C TRP A 9 -56.36 -47.58 46.89
N HIS A 10 -56.33 -46.37 47.45
CA HIS A 10 -56.88 -46.09 48.77
C HIS A 10 -57.93 -45.01 48.61
N SER A 11 -59.19 -45.36 48.91
CA SER A 11 -60.30 -44.44 49.05
C SER A 11 -60.54 -44.22 50.53
N GLU A 12 -60.10 -43.08 51.05
CA GLU A 12 -60.58 -42.57 52.32
C GLU A 12 -61.44 -41.34 52.02
N GLU A 13 -62.74 -41.56 52.18
CA GLU A 13 -63.79 -40.56 52.19
C GLU A 13 -63.65 -39.63 53.41
N ASP A 14 -64.13 -38.41 53.25
CA ASP A 14 -64.44 -37.40 54.28
C ASP A 14 -63.29 -36.63 54.97
N VAL A 15 -62.82 -35.55 54.32
CA VAL A 15 -62.36 -34.34 55.05
C VAL A 15 -62.80 -33.06 54.33
N GLY A 16 -63.73 -32.34 54.96
CA GLY A 16 -63.90 -30.88 55.03
C GLY A 16 -63.60 -29.99 53.82
N TRP A 17 -64.62 -29.25 53.39
CA TRP A 17 -64.49 -28.07 52.52
C TRP A 17 -63.64 -26.98 53.17
N GLU A 18 -62.35 -26.97 52.89
CA GLU A 18 -61.51 -25.79 53.01
C GLU A 18 -61.27 -25.26 51.59
N GLU A 19 -61.75 -24.03 51.35
CA GLU A 19 -61.43 -23.26 50.15
C GLU A 19 -59.91 -23.19 50.00
N GLU A 20 -59.38 -24.08 49.15
CA GLU A 20 -58.01 -24.02 48.70
C GLU A 20 -57.87 -22.72 47.92
N ARG A 21 -57.37 -21.68 48.60
CA ARG A 21 -56.97 -20.43 47.97
C ARG A 21 -56.09 -20.81 46.80
N GLU A 22 -56.62 -20.62 45.61
CA GLU A 22 -55.94 -20.86 44.35
C GLU A 22 -54.64 -20.03 44.38
N THR A 23 -53.56 -20.68 44.80
CA THR A 23 -52.23 -20.11 44.69
C THR A 23 -51.95 -20.14 43.21
N VAL A 24 -52.18 -19.01 42.55
CA VAL A 24 -51.81 -18.82 41.14
C VAL A 24 -50.30 -19.01 41.08
N VAL A 25 -49.86 -20.24 40.82
CA VAL A 25 -48.47 -20.53 40.46
C VAL A 25 -48.27 -19.78 39.14
N PRO A 26 -47.39 -18.76 39.08
CA PRO A 26 -47.17 -18.07 37.81
C PRO A 26 -46.60 -19.10 36.83
N THR A 27 -47.40 -19.44 35.82
CA THR A 27 -46.95 -20.27 34.70
C THR A 27 -45.82 -19.48 34.01
N ALA A 28 -44.59 -19.96 34.15
CA ALA A 28 -43.44 -19.36 33.50
C ALA A 28 -43.66 -19.39 31.98
N VAL A 29 -43.98 -18.23 31.40
CA VAL A 29 -44.11 -18.07 29.95
C VAL A 29 -42.78 -18.49 29.32
N PRO A 30 -42.75 -19.42 28.35
CA PRO A 30 -41.51 -19.81 27.71
C PRO A 30 -40.94 -18.58 26.99
N ARG A 31 -39.89 -18.01 27.60
CA ARG A 31 -39.21 -16.82 27.09
C ARG A 31 -38.56 -17.22 25.76
N ARG A 32 -39.25 -16.99 24.64
CA ARG A 32 -38.73 -17.25 23.30
C ARG A 32 -37.34 -16.64 23.22
N ARG A 33 -36.32 -17.51 23.19
CA ARG A 33 -34.92 -17.11 23.14
C ARG A 33 -34.73 -16.35 21.84
N ARG A 34 -34.79 -15.01 21.91
CA ARG A 34 -34.53 -14.13 20.78
C ARG A 34 -33.07 -14.37 20.38
N TRP A 35 -32.89 -15.14 19.32
CA TRP A 35 -31.59 -15.48 18.72
C TRP A 35 -31.03 -14.32 17.87
N TRP A 36 -31.88 -13.35 17.52
CA TRP A 36 -31.54 -12.12 16.82
C TRP A 36 -30.36 -11.33 17.41
N PRO A 37 -30.24 -11.08 18.73
CA PRO A 37 -29.05 -10.44 19.30
C PRO A 37 -27.77 -11.28 19.09
N ALA A 38 -27.85 -12.61 19.10
CA ALA A 38 -26.69 -13.47 18.80
C ALA A 38 -26.30 -13.38 17.32
N LEU A 39 -27.28 -13.28 16.41
CA LEU A 39 -27.03 -13.06 15.00
C LEU A 39 -26.40 -11.68 14.73
N LEU A 40 -26.94 -10.62 15.36
CA LEU A 40 -26.42 -9.26 15.21
C LEU A 40 -24.99 -9.14 15.74
N THR A 41 -24.68 -9.77 16.87
CA THR A 41 -23.31 -9.79 17.41
C THR A 41 -22.34 -10.53 16.49
N LEU A 42 -22.75 -11.66 15.91
CA LEU A 42 -21.94 -12.38 14.92
C LEU A 42 -21.65 -11.50 13.68
N VAL A 43 -22.67 -10.87 13.11
CA VAL A 43 -22.54 -9.98 11.96
C VAL A 43 -21.66 -8.77 12.31
N ALA A 44 -21.83 -8.19 13.50
CA ALA A 44 -21.01 -7.08 13.97
C ALA A 44 -19.53 -7.48 14.09
N VAL A 45 -19.24 -8.65 14.66
CA VAL A 45 -17.87 -9.17 14.77
C VAL A 45 -17.25 -9.40 13.39
N LEU A 46 -17.98 -10.01 12.46
CA LEU A 46 -17.52 -10.23 11.10
C LEU A 46 -17.29 -8.92 10.34
N GLY A 47 -18.19 -7.95 10.51
CA GLY A 47 -18.07 -6.63 9.91
C GLY A 47 -16.85 -5.86 10.43
N ILE A 48 -16.68 -5.83 11.76
CA ILE A 48 -15.53 -5.17 12.40
C ILE A 48 -14.23 -5.88 12.00
N GLY A 49 -14.20 -7.22 12.05
CA GLY A 49 -13.02 -8.00 11.65
C GLY A 49 -12.60 -7.72 10.21
N SER A 50 -13.57 -7.74 9.28
CA SER A 50 -13.33 -7.44 7.86
C SER A 50 -12.81 -6.02 7.66
N TRP A 51 -13.40 -5.04 8.35
CA TRP A 51 -12.97 -3.64 8.29
C TRP A 51 -11.54 -3.44 8.81
N VAL A 52 -11.18 -4.09 9.93
CA VAL A 52 -9.82 -4.02 10.48
C VAL A 52 -8.80 -4.61 9.51
N ILE A 53 -9.11 -5.75 8.89
CA ILE A 53 -8.22 -6.40 7.91
C ILE A 53 -7.97 -5.48 6.71
N VAL A 54 -9.02 -4.94 6.10
CA VAL A 54 -8.90 -4.02 4.95
C VAL A 54 -8.07 -2.80 5.33
N ARG A 55 -8.29 -2.22 6.51
CA ARG A 55 -7.51 -1.08 6.98
C ARG A 55 -6.03 -1.41 7.13
N GLN A 56 -5.70 -2.57 7.72
CA GLN A 56 -4.30 -2.97 7.88
C GLN A 56 -3.61 -3.23 6.54
N VAL A 57 -4.31 -3.87 5.59
CA VAL A 57 -3.79 -4.08 4.23
C VAL A 57 -3.49 -2.74 3.56
N ASN A 58 -4.41 -1.78 3.61
CA ASN A 58 -4.22 -0.46 3.00
C ASN A 58 -3.04 0.30 3.63
N VAL A 59 -2.89 0.24 4.95
CA VAL A 59 -1.74 0.87 5.64
C VAL A 59 -0.42 0.23 5.21
N ARG A 60 -0.38 -1.10 5.09
CA ARG A 60 0.83 -1.81 4.66
C ARG A 60 1.19 -1.51 3.20
N ILE A 61 0.20 -1.45 2.31
CA ILE A 61 0.41 -1.09 0.90
C ILE A 61 0.97 0.34 0.84
N ALA A 62 0.34 1.31 1.50
CA ALA A 62 0.80 2.70 1.49
C ALA A 62 2.23 2.84 2.05
N ALA A 63 2.56 2.14 3.13
CA ALA A 63 3.91 2.16 3.70
C ALA A 63 4.95 1.55 2.74
N THR A 64 4.60 0.44 2.08
CA THR A 64 5.48 -0.22 1.09
C THR A 64 5.68 0.66 -0.13
N THR A 65 4.62 1.27 -0.66
CA THR A 65 4.71 2.22 -1.78
C THR A 65 5.63 3.39 -1.45
N ALA A 66 5.43 4.02 -0.29
CA ALA A 66 6.27 5.15 0.13
C ALA A 66 7.74 4.74 0.31
N GLN A 67 8.00 3.53 0.80
CA GLN A 67 9.36 3.01 0.90
C GLN A 67 10.00 2.80 -0.48
N VAL A 68 9.29 2.19 -1.43
CA VAL A 68 9.79 2.00 -2.79
C VAL A 68 10.03 3.34 -3.50
N GLU A 69 9.12 4.31 -3.34
CA GLU A 69 9.31 5.67 -3.88
C GLU A 69 10.58 6.33 -3.32
N ALA A 70 10.82 6.19 -2.01
CA ALA A 70 12.02 6.72 -1.37
C ALA A 70 13.30 6.05 -1.88
N ASP A 71 13.27 4.73 -2.09
CA ASP A 71 14.41 3.97 -2.62
C ASP A 71 14.71 4.35 -4.07
N VAL A 72 13.67 4.54 -4.90
CA VAL A 72 13.81 5.02 -6.29
C VAL A 72 14.39 6.43 -6.32
N LEU A 73 13.87 7.35 -5.50
CA LEU A 73 14.40 8.71 -5.39
C LEU A 73 15.86 8.72 -4.93
N THR A 74 16.22 7.85 -3.98
CA THR A 74 17.58 7.72 -3.47
C THR A 74 18.52 7.20 -4.56
N SER A 75 18.09 6.17 -5.28
CA SER A 75 18.86 5.60 -6.40
C SER A 75 19.06 6.63 -7.52
N HIS A 76 18.01 7.39 -7.85
CA HIS A 76 18.10 8.47 -8.83
C HIS A 76 19.08 9.56 -8.39
N LYS A 77 19.00 10.02 -7.13
CA LYS A 77 19.95 11.00 -6.58
C LYS A 77 21.39 10.51 -6.65
N PHE A 78 21.62 9.24 -6.31
CA PHE A 78 22.93 8.62 -6.39
C PHE A 78 23.48 8.65 -7.82
N VAL A 79 22.66 8.28 -8.82
CA VAL A 79 23.03 8.37 -10.24
C VAL A 79 23.34 9.81 -10.65
N MET A 80 22.48 10.77 -10.30
CA MET A 80 22.70 12.18 -10.66
C MET A 80 23.98 12.75 -10.03
N ASP A 81 24.29 12.38 -8.79
CA ASP A 81 25.52 12.78 -8.11
C ASP A 81 26.76 12.13 -8.76
N ALA A 82 26.69 10.85 -9.14
CA ALA A 82 27.74 10.17 -9.92
C ALA A 82 28.07 10.91 -11.21
N VAL A 83 27.03 11.27 -11.95
CA VAL A 83 27.14 11.95 -13.24
C VAL A 83 27.66 13.37 -13.06
N ALA A 84 27.19 14.10 -12.05
CA ALA A 84 27.68 15.44 -11.74
C ALA A 84 29.18 15.44 -11.38
N ARG A 85 29.65 14.38 -10.70
CA ARG A 85 31.06 14.17 -10.36
C ARG A 85 31.88 13.59 -11.51
N ARG A 86 31.23 13.17 -12.60
CA ARG A 86 31.85 12.43 -13.72
C ARG A 86 32.56 11.16 -13.24
N ASP A 87 32.01 10.51 -12.23
CA ASP A 87 32.54 9.29 -11.62
C ASP A 87 31.87 8.07 -12.26
N GLY A 88 32.50 7.54 -13.31
CA GLY A 88 32.01 6.39 -14.07
C GLY A 88 31.94 5.10 -13.25
N GLU A 89 32.87 4.91 -12.30
CA GLU A 89 32.88 3.73 -11.42
C GLU A 89 31.70 3.76 -10.44
N LEU A 90 31.41 4.94 -9.87
CA LEU A 90 30.25 5.12 -8.99
C LEU A 90 28.94 4.97 -9.76
N LEU A 91 28.86 5.49 -10.99
CA LEU A 91 27.72 5.26 -11.87
C LEU A 91 27.55 3.77 -12.18
N ARG A 92 28.64 3.06 -12.47
CA ARG A 92 28.63 1.62 -12.74
C ARG A 92 28.08 0.82 -11.56
N ALA A 93 28.35 1.23 -10.32
CA ALA A 93 27.77 0.60 -9.13
C ALA A 93 26.24 0.78 -9.04
N ALA A 94 25.67 1.83 -9.65
CA ALA A 94 24.24 2.09 -9.70
C ALA A 94 23.51 1.28 -10.79
N LEU A 95 24.19 1.03 -11.91
CA LEU A 95 23.59 0.45 -13.11
C LEU A 95 23.50 -1.07 -13.01
N SER A 96 22.42 -1.63 -13.57
CA SER A 96 22.29 -3.09 -13.65
C SER A 96 23.32 -3.65 -14.65
N GLY A 97 24.04 -4.69 -14.25
CA GLY A 97 24.98 -5.42 -15.13
C GLY A 97 24.30 -6.27 -16.23
N ARG A 98 22.98 -6.15 -16.42
CA ARG A 98 22.22 -6.98 -17.36
C ARG A 98 22.60 -6.72 -18.83
N PHE A 99 22.96 -5.48 -19.16
CA PHE A 99 23.26 -5.06 -20.53
C PHE A 99 24.63 -4.37 -20.59
N PRO A 100 25.71 -5.13 -20.85
CA PRO A 100 27.06 -4.60 -20.73
C PRO A 100 27.40 -3.49 -21.72
N GLU A 101 26.97 -3.64 -22.97
CA GLU A 101 27.19 -2.63 -24.00
C GLU A 101 26.48 -1.31 -23.67
N TRP A 102 25.26 -1.39 -23.12
CA TRP A 102 24.50 -0.22 -22.75
C TRP A 102 25.16 0.56 -21.61
N TYR A 103 25.54 -0.11 -20.50
CA TYR A 103 26.15 0.62 -19.38
C TYR A 103 27.53 1.19 -19.74
N THR A 104 28.31 0.50 -20.59
CA THR A 104 29.63 1.00 -21.04
C THR A 104 29.47 2.35 -21.77
N LEU A 105 28.46 2.46 -22.63
CA LEU A 105 28.14 3.73 -23.29
C LEU A 105 27.71 4.81 -22.27
N GLN A 106 26.89 4.47 -21.28
CA GLN A 106 26.49 5.42 -20.23
C GLN A 106 27.69 5.90 -19.42
N GLU A 107 28.63 5.02 -19.10
CA GLU A 107 29.86 5.33 -18.38
C GLU A 107 30.77 6.28 -19.17
N GLU A 108 30.97 6.00 -20.46
CA GLU A 108 31.72 6.88 -21.37
C GLU A 108 31.08 8.27 -21.46
N LEU A 109 29.76 8.33 -21.65
CA LEU A 109 29.01 9.58 -21.74
C LEU A 109 29.04 10.36 -20.42
N ALA A 110 28.93 9.70 -19.27
CA ALA A 110 29.00 10.34 -17.96
C ALA A 110 30.39 10.93 -17.69
N THR A 111 31.45 10.18 -17.99
CA THR A 111 32.84 10.63 -17.84
C THR A 111 33.14 11.82 -18.76
N ALA A 112 32.58 11.81 -19.97
CA ALA A 112 32.68 12.92 -20.92
C ALA A 112 31.80 14.15 -20.54
N GLY A 113 30.93 14.04 -19.52
CA GLY A 113 29.96 15.08 -19.18
C GLY A 113 28.86 15.27 -20.24
N ALA A 114 28.63 14.23 -21.05
CA ALA A 114 27.72 14.24 -22.19
C ALA A 114 26.44 13.42 -21.96
N LEU A 115 26.26 12.80 -20.79
CA LEU A 115 25.14 11.88 -20.51
C LEU A 115 23.75 12.46 -20.86
N PHE A 116 23.54 13.73 -20.52
CA PHE A 116 22.28 14.43 -20.83
C PHE A 116 22.42 15.41 -21.99
N SER A 117 23.65 15.64 -22.49
CA SER A 117 23.87 16.62 -23.55
C SER A 117 23.42 16.05 -24.90
N SER A 118 22.81 16.91 -25.73
CA SER A 118 22.45 16.57 -27.10
C SER A 118 23.11 17.57 -28.06
N PRO A 119 24.36 17.29 -28.49
CA PRO A 119 25.09 18.20 -29.38
C PRO A 119 24.37 18.43 -30.71
N ALA A 120 23.65 17.42 -31.22
CA ALA A 120 22.86 17.52 -32.45
C ALA A 120 21.74 18.56 -32.37
N LEU A 121 21.26 18.85 -31.15
CA LEU A 121 20.24 19.87 -30.87
C LEU A 121 20.85 21.16 -30.28
N GLY A 122 22.18 21.25 -30.20
CA GLY A 122 22.86 22.38 -29.56
C GLY A 122 22.60 22.48 -28.04
N LEU A 123 22.16 21.40 -27.40
CA LEU A 123 21.81 21.36 -25.98
C LEU A 123 23.01 20.85 -25.18
N THR A 124 23.60 21.73 -24.37
CA THR A 124 24.65 21.34 -23.42
C THR A 124 24.04 21.30 -22.02
N ALA A 125 24.01 20.11 -21.41
CA ALA A 125 23.45 19.96 -20.07
C ALA A 125 24.30 20.73 -19.05
N GLN A 126 23.67 21.50 -18.18
CA GLN A 126 24.34 22.07 -17.02
C GLN A 126 24.42 21.01 -15.92
N PRO A 127 25.57 20.89 -15.23
CA PRO A 127 25.67 20.11 -14.00
C PRO A 127 24.95 20.86 -12.89
N ALA A 128 23.62 20.78 -12.87
CA ALA A 128 22.78 21.33 -11.81
C ALA A 128 21.87 20.23 -11.27
N LEU A 129 22.16 19.82 -10.04
CA LEU A 129 21.46 18.80 -9.26
C LEU A 129 20.09 19.32 -8.76
N SER A 130 19.24 19.85 -9.64
CA SER A 130 17.89 20.22 -9.21
C SER A 130 17.01 18.98 -9.12
N THR A 131 17.21 18.20 -8.05
CA THR A 131 16.23 17.18 -7.64
C THR A 131 14.97 17.79 -7.03
N GLU A 132 14.92 19.11 -6.84
CA GLU A 132 13.70 19.80 -6.46
C GLU A 132 12.62 19.60 -7.54
N GLY A 133 11.44 19.15 -7.12
CA GLY A 133 10.34 18.84 -8.03
C GLY A 133 10.45 17.49 -8.74
N THR A 134 11.36 16.60 -8.33
CA THR A 134 11.40 15.22 -8.87
C THR A 134 10.13 14.47 -8.50
N MET A 135 9.45 13.94 -9.52
CA MET A 135 8.22 13.16 -9.36
C MET A 135 8.52 11.70 -9.69
N VAL A 136 8.10 10.78 -8.82
CA VAL A 136 8.17 9.34 -9.08
C VAL A 136 6.76 8.82 -9.29
N THR A 137 6.57 8.09 -10.38
CA THR A 137 5.34 7.35 -10.67
C THR A 137 5.68 5.87 -10.72
N LEU A 138 5.09 5.07 -9.84
CA LEU A 138 5.27 3.62 -9.81
C LEU A 138 4.17 2.92 -10.61
N ASP A 139 4.55 1.86 -11.33
CA ASP A 139 3.60 0.91 -11.90
C ASP A 139 2.86 0.13 -10.78
N PRO A 140 1.55 -0.19 -10.91
CA PRO A 140 0.80 -0.91 -9.88
C PRO A 140 1.38 -2.29 -9.52
N GLU A 141 2.11 -2.94 -10.42
CA GLU A 141 2.78 -4.22 -10.14
C GLU A 141 4.21 -4.03 -9.60
N PHE A 142 4.66 -2.79 -9.37
CA PHE A 142 6.01 -2.44 -8.92
C PHE A 142 7.13 -2.97 -9.83
N ARG A 143 6.86 -3.08 -11.13
CA ARG A 143 7.84 -3.56 -12.11
C ARG A 143 8.64 -2.46 -12.78
N GLN A 144 8.15 -1.24 -12.70
CA GLN A 144 8.73 -0.07 -13.35
C GLN A 144 8.47 1.17 -12.49
N ALA A 145 9.41 2.11 -12.54
CA ALA A 145 9.29 3.42 -11.92
C ALA A 145 9.67 4.48 -12.96
N ASN A 146 8.80 5.45 -13.17
CA ASN A 146 9.10 6.61 -14.02
C ASN A 146 9.51 7.76 -13.11
N VAL A 147 10.69 8.32 -13.34
CA VAL A 147 11.23 9.46 -12.60
C VAL A 147 11.29 10.68 -13.50
N SER A 148 10.49 11.68 -13.19
CA SER A 148 10.43 12.94 -13.93
C SER A 148 11.15 14.04 -13.18
N PHE A 149 12.10 14.73 -13.82
CA PHE A 149 12.93 15.77 -13.20
C PHE A 149 13.24 16.90 -14.17
N ALA A 150 13.51 18.09 -13.64
CA ALA A 150 13.88 19.26 -14.44
C ALA A 150 15.39 19.24 -14.71
N GLN A 151 15.77 19.35 -15.98
CA GLN A 151 17.16 19.44 -16.42
C GLN A 151 17.39 20.78 -17.14
N SER A 152 18.38 21.53 -16.67
CA SER A 152 18.80 22.78 -17.28
C SER A 152 19.81 22.55 -18.39
N TYR A 153 19.62 23.28 -19.49
CA TYR A 153 20.45 23.23 -20.68
C TYR A 153 20.89 24.64 -21.07
N VAL A 154 22.13 24.73 -21.52
CA VAL A 154 22.64 25.89 -22.23
C VAL A 154 22.43 25.69 -23.72
N VAL A 155 21.84 26.70 -24.35
CA VAL A 155 21.62 26.77 -25.80
C VAL A 155 22.35 27.99 -26.33
N GLN A 156 23.08 27.83 -27.43
CA GLN A 156 23.64 28.97 -28.15
C GLN A 156 22.64 29.45 -29.20
N GLY A 157 22.17 30.69 -29.04
CA GLY A 157 21.34 31.39 -30.02
C GLY A 157 22.12 31.69 -31.31
N ALA A 158 21.39 31.93 -32.40
CA ALA A 158 21.97 32.24 -33.71
C ALA A 158 22.77 33.57 -33.73
N ASP A 159 22.54 34.42 -32.74
CA ASP A 159 23.22 35.67 -32.45
C ASP A 159 24.46 35.50 -31.55
N GLY A 160 24.79 34.28 -31.13
CA GLY A 160 25.89 33.97 -30.22
C GLY A 160 25.58 34.22 -28.75
N VAL A 161 24.34 34.58 -28.41
CA VAL A 161 23.88 34.75 -27.03
C VAL A 161 23.62 33.37 -26.42
N THR A 162 24.01 33.21 -25.16
CA THR A 162 23.84 31.95 -24.42
C THR A 162 22.58 32.04 -23.57
N ASP A 163 21.59 31.22 -23.88
CA ASP A 163 20.34 31.12 -23.13
C ASP A 163 20.30 29.85 -22.29
N THR A 164 19.62 29.92 -21.15
CA THR A 164 19.36 28.74 -20.30
C THR A 164 17.92 28.32 -20.42
N VAL A 165 17.69 27.08 -20.85
CA VAL A 165 16.36 26.47 -20.99
C VAL A 165 16.25 25.30 -20.02
N THR A 166 15.14 25.20 -19.31
CA THR A 166 14.85 24.05 -18.44
C THR A 166 13.85 23.13 -19.14
N LEU A 167 14.19 21.85 -19.28
CA LEU A 167 13.32 20.84 -19.87
C LEU A 167 12.97 19.78 -18.85
N LEU A 168 11.74 19.28 -18.90
CA LEU A 168 11.32 18.12 -18.13
C LEU A 168 11.85 16.85 -18.80
N GLN A 169 12.58 16.04 -18.05
CA GLN A 169 13.08 14.73 -18.48
C GLN A 169 12.29 13.62 -17.78
N THR A 170 12.25 12.43 -18.38
CA THR A 170 11.65 11.24 -17.77
C THR A 170 12.59 10.06 -17.96
N ALA A 171 13.03 9.48 -16.85
CA ALA A 171 13.81 8.25 -16.80
C ALA A 171 12.90 7.08 -16.40
N VAL A 172 13.20 5.88 -16.92
CA VAL A 172 12.43 4.64 -16.76
C VAL A 172 13.33 3.52 -16.24
#